data_AF-A0A6N9Q8N5-F1
#
_entry.id   AF-A0A6N9Q8N5-F1
#
_cell.length_a   1.000
_cell.length_b   1.000
_cell.length_c   1.000
_cell.angle_alpha   90.00
_cell.angle_beta   90.00
_cell.angle_gamma   90.00
#
_symmetry.space_group_name_H-M   'P 1'
#
loop_
_entity.id
_entity.type
_entity.pdbx_description
1 polymer ?
#
loop_
_entity_poly.entity_id
_entity_poly.type
_entity_poly.pdbx_seq_one_letter_code
_entity_poly.pdbx_strand_id
1 'polypeptide(L)' 'MCEIVERYYPKYYTVDQVKVFVERGKITEAQFLEITGETYLVE' A
#
# COMPACT_ATOMS: atom_id res chain seq x y z
N MET A 1 1.42 1.66 -13.75
CA MET A 1 2.21 1.89 -12.52
C MET A 1 1.44 2.89 -11.67
N CYS A 2 1.10 2.57 -10.41
CA CYS A 2 0.42 3.51 -9.51
C CYS A 2 1.47 4.23 -8.64
N GLU A 3 2.28 5.10 -9.27
CA GLU A 3 3.46 5.79 -8.68
C GLU A 3 3.14 6.72 -7.50
N ILE A 4 1.86 6.86 -7.13
CA ILE A 4 1.40 7.78 -6.10
C ILE A 4 1.64 7.19 -4.71
N VAL A 5 1.49 5.89 -4.50
CA VAL A 5 1.56 5.36 -3.13
C VAL A 5 3.01 5.26 -2.66
N GLU A 6 3.91 4.73 -3.50
CA GLU A 6 5.36 4.66 -3.22
C GLU A 6 5.98 6.05 -2.96
N ARG A 7 5.52 7.08 -3.67
CA ARG A 7 6.12 8.42 -3.59
C ARG A 7 5.64 9.22 -2.38
N TYR A 8 4.46 8.90 -1.87
CA TYR A 8 3.82 9.62 -0.77
C TYR A 8 3.88 8.84 0.54
N TYR A 9 4.06 7.53 0.52
CA TYR A 9 4.43 6.74 1.68
C TYR A 9 5.95 6.89 1.97
N PRO A 10 6.40 7.01 3.22
CA PRO A 10 5.63 7.05 4.47
C PRO A 10 5.21 8.47 4.92
N LYS A 11 5.35 9.50 4.08
CA LYS A 11 5.14 10.91 4.48
C LYS A 11 3.68 11.35 4.61
N TYR A 12 2.78 10.83 3.76
CA TYR A 12 1.38 11.27 3.64
C TYR A 12 0.38 10.14 3.85
N TYR A 13 0.82 8.89 3.73
CA TYR A 13 -0.02 7.71 3.93
C TYR A 13 0.56 6.87 5.05
N THR A 14 -0.30 6.36 5.93
CA THR A 14 0.03 5.33 6.92
C THR A 14 -0.22 3.95 6.34
N VAL A 15 0.37 2.92 6.94
CA VAL A 15 0.16 1.52 6.53
C VAL A 15 -1.33 1.18 6.41
N ASP A 16 -2.15 1.64 7.36
CA ASP A 16 -3.62 1.48 7.32
C ASP A 16 -4.27 2.08 6.06
N GLN A 17 -3.83 3.28 5.66
CA GLN A 17 -4.30 3.88 4.40
C GLN A 17 -3.82 3.08 3.18
N VAL A 18 -2.60 2.54 3.23
CA VAL A 18 -2.06 1.67 2.18
C VAL A 18 -2.84 0.36 2.09
N LYS A 19 -3.30 -0.20 3.22
CA LYS A 19 -4.21 -1.35 3.26
C LYS A 19 -5.55 -1.04 2.58
N VAL A 20 -6.14 0.12 2.86
CA VAL A 20 -7.37 0.55 2.18
C VAL A 20 -7.17 0.67 0.66
N PHE A 21 -5.98 1.06 0.18
CA PHE A 21 -5.70 1.05 -1.26
C PHE A 21 -5.66 -0.37 -1.85
N VAL A 22 -5.21 -1.38 -1.09
CA VAL A 22 -5.28 -2.80 -1.48
C VAL A 22 -6.73 -3.25 -1.53
N GLU A 23 -7.52 -3.00 -0.46
CA GLU A 23 -8.93 -3.38 -0.39
C GLU A 23 -9.77 -2.75 -1.49
N ARG A 24 -9.45 -1.51 -1.87
CA ARG A 24 -10.12 -0.79 -2.96
C ARG A 24 -9.59 -1.16 -4.35
N GLY A 25 -8.66 -2.10 -4.46
CA GLY A 25 -8.05 -2.54 -5.72
C GLY A 25 -7.23 -1.47 -6.44
N LYS A 26 -6.76 -0.44 -5.71
CA LYS A 26 -5.89 0.62 -6.25
C LYS A 26 -4.45 0.15 -6.39
N ILE A 27 -4.00 -0.72 -5.48
CA ILE A 27 -2.72 -1.40 -5.52
C ILE A 27 -2.93 -2.89 -5.21
N THR A 28 -1.97 -3.72 -5.59
CA THR A 28 -1.97 -5.16 -5.28
C THR A 28 -1.25 -5.43 -3.96
N GLU A 29 -1.48 -6.60 -3.37
CA GLU A 29 -0.77 -7.05 -2.15
C GLU A 29 0.76 -7.05 -2.34
N ALA A 30 1.22 -7.42 -3.54
CA ALA A 30 2.63 -7.34 -3.92
C ALA A 30 3.15 -5.89 -3.90
N GLN A 31 2.38 -4.94 -4.46
CA GLN A 31 2.74 -3.51 -4.39
C GLN A 31 2.71 -3.00 -2.96
N PHE A 32 1.75 -3.43 -2.13
CA PHE A 32 1.71 -3.09 -0.72
C PHE A 32 2.99 -3.54 0.00
N LEU A 33 3.46 -4.75 -0.27
CA LEU A 33 4.74 -5.26 0.25
C LEU A 33 5.94 -4.44 -0.25
N GLU A 34 5.97 -4.08 -1.53
CA GLU A 34 7.04 -3.23 -2.09
C GLU A 34 7.05 -1.82 -1.49
N ILE A 35 5.87 -1.23 -1.25
CA ILE A 35 5.72 0.12 -0.68
C ILE A 35 6.03 0.15 0.82
N THR A 36 5.43 -0.77 1.58
CA THR A 36 5.41 -0.72 3.04
C THR A 36 6.49 -1.61 3.66
N GLY A 37 6.97 -2.62 2.94
CA GLY A 37 7.80 -3.69 3.48
C GLY A 37 7.02 -4.72 4.31
N GLU A 38 5.70 -4.55 4.47
CA GLU A 38 4.85 -5.45 5.23
C GLU A 38 4.06 -6.40 4.33
N THR A 39 3.89 -7.63 4.79
CA THR A 39 3.01 -8.58 4.10
C THR A 39 1.57 -8.21 4.42
N TYR A 40 0.76 -7.99 3.38
CA TYR A 40 -0.67 -7.83 3.55
C TYR A 40 -1.29 -9.16 3.99
N LEU A 41 -1.47 -9.33 5.30
CA LEU A 41 -2.18 -10.48 5.88
C LEU A 41 -3.66 -10.12 5.97
N VAL A 42 -4.46 -10.69 5.08
CA VAL A 42 -5.91 -10.79 5.28
C VAL A 42 -6.12 -11.91 6.30
N GLU A 43 -6.38 -11.56 7.56
CA GLU A 43 -6.97 -12.50 8.52
C GLU A 43 -8.48 -12.62 8.30
#